data_AF-A0A369W7E1-F1
#
_entry.id   AF-A0A369W7E1-F1
#
_cell.length_a   1.000
_cell.length_b   1.000
_cell.length_c   1.000
_cell.angle_alpha   90.00
_cell.angle_beta   90.00
_cell.angle_gamma   90.00
#
_symmetry.space_group_name_H-M   'P 1'
#
loop_
_entity.id
_entity.type
_entity.pdbx_description
1 polymer ?
#
loop_
_entity_poly.entity_id
_entity_poly.type
_entity_poly.pdbx_seq_one_letter_code
_entity_poly.pdbx_strand_id
1 'polypeptide(L)'
;MTIAIAPGFATLPNAASAAERLREQAVELEGIFLNTLVSEMFKSLETDSENGFGGGYAEETWRGMMAEQYSSEMARAGGIGIADQMVAHLIEAQAAATSTADLNAIGAYSR
;
A
#
# COMPACT_ATOMS: atom_id res chain seq x y z
N MET A 1 24.08 15.67 21.51
CA MET A 1 24.39 15.16 20.15
C MET A 1 23.06 14.76 19.53
N THR A 2 22.42 15.70 18.82
CA THR A 2 21.10 15.49 18.23
C THR A 2 21.31 15.03 16.79
N ILE A 3 20.85 13.83 16.48
CA ILE A 3 20.85 13.31 15.11
C ILE A 3 19.77 14.05 14.33
N ALA A 4 20.18 14.84 13.34
CA ALA A 4 19.29 15.44 12.37
C ALA A 4 18.88 14.37 11.35
N ILE A 5 17.60 14.01 11.34
CA ILE A 5 17.02 13.22 10.25
C ILE A 5 16.89 14.18 9.07
N ALA A 6 17.80 14.07 8.10
CA ALA A 6 17.71 14.85 6.87
C ALA A 6 16.42 14.43 6.11
N PRO A 7 15.58 15.38 5.67
CA PRO A 7 14.40 15.06 4.89
C PRO A 7 14.86 14.72 3.47
N GLY A 8 15.20 13.44 3.22
CA GLY A 8 15.59 12.92 1.91
C GLY A 8 14.52 13.05 0.81
N PHE A 9 13.37 13.65 1.11
CA PHE A 9 12.26 13.89 0.19
C PHE A 9 12.11 15.37 -0.20
N ALA A 10 12.91 16.29 0.37
CA ALA A 10 12.73 17.74 0.19
C ALA A 10 13.18 18.28 -1.18
N THR A 11 13.78 17.46 -2.05
CA THR A 11 14.25 17.90 -3.37
C THR A 11 13.92 16.86 -4.43
N LEU A 12 12.65 16.80 -4.84
CA LEU A 12 12.26 16.19 -6.10
C LEU A 12 11.98 17.30 -7.12
N PRO A 13 12.72 17.35 -8.25
CA PRO A 13 12.32 18.20 -9.37
C PRO A 13 11.03 17.60 -9.92
N ASN A 14 9.95 18.39 -9.94
CA ASN A 14 8.59 18.04 -10.37
C ASN A 14 7.74 17.25 -9.35
N ALA A 15 6.82 17.98 -8.69
CA ALA A 15 5.80 17.43 -7.79
C ALA A 15 4.88 16.39 -8.44
N ALA A 16 4.66 16.46 -9.76
CA ALA A 16 3.88 15.44 -10.48
C ALA A 16 4.61 14.09 -10.49
N SER A 17 5.93 14.07 -10.68
CA SER A 17 6.74 12.84 -10.67
C SER A 17 6.86 12.21 -9.29
N ALA A 18 6.79 13.03 -8.24
CA ALA A 18 6.75 12.56 -6.85
C ALA A 18 5.42 11.88 -6.53
N ALA A 19 4.30 12.48 -6.98
CA ALA A 19 2.96 11.92 -6.78
C ALA A 19 2.76 10.61 -7.55
N GLU A 20 3.28 10.51 -8.78
CA GLU A 20 3.25 9.28 -9.58
C GLU A 20 4.00 8.13 -8.90
N ARG A 21 5.21 8.38 -8.40
CA ARG A 21 5.99 7.38 -7.65
C ARG A 21 5.30 6.97 -6.36
N LEU A 22 4.70 7.91 -5.63
CA LEU A 22 3.97 7.64 -4.40
C LEU A 22 2.77 6.74 -4.67
N ARG A 23 2.07 6.97 -5.80
CA ARG A 23 0.95 6.14 -6.25
C ARG A 23 1.40 4.74 -6.60
N GLU A 24 2.49 4.60 -7.34
CA GLU A 24 3.04 3.30 -7.73
C GLU A 24 3.40 2.45 -6.50
N GLN A 25 4.05 3.06 -5.51
CA GLN A 25 4.39 2.39 -4.24
C GLN A 25 3.14 2.05 -3.39
N ALA A 26 2.12 2.91 -3.41
CA ALA A 26 0.86 2.63 -2.71
C ALA A 26 0.11 1.44 -3.34
N VAL A 27 0.14 1.31 -4.67
CA VAL A 27 -0.44 0.17 -5.39
C VAL A 27 0.31 -1.12 -5.06
N GLU A 28 1.65 -1.10 -4.99
CA GLU A 28 2.43 -2.28 -4.55
C GLU A 28 2.06 -2.71 -3.12
N LEU A 29 1.90 -1.76 -2.19
CA LEU A 29 1.48 -2.03 -0.82
C LEU A 29 0.05 -2.61 -0.75
N GLU A 30 -0.89 -2.05 -1.54
CA GLU A 30 -2.24 -2.60 -1.66
C GLU A 30 -2.21 -4.04 -2.18
N GLY A 31 -1.33 -4.36 -3.14
CA GLY A 31 -1.14 -5.72 -3.62
C GLY A 31 -0.73 -6.72 -2.53
N ILE A 32 0.21 -6.33 -1.66
CA ILE A 32 0.63 -7.17 -0.52
C ILE A 32 -0.51 -7.35 0.49
N PHE A 33 -1.27 -6.29 0.76
CA PHE A 33 -2.42 -6.35 1.65
C PHE A 33 -3.52 -7.26 1.11
N LEU A 34 -3.88 -7.11 -0.17
CA LEU A 34 -4.85 -7.97 -0.85
C LEU A 34 -4.40 -9.43 -0.84
N ASN A 35 -3.12 -9.70 -1.08
CA ASN A 35 -2.59 -11.07 -0.99
C ASN A 35 -2.78 -11.66 0.42
N THR A 36 -2.54 -10.87 1.47
CA THR A 36 -2.74 -11.29 2.86
C THR A 36 -4.22 -11.59 3.14
N LEU A 37 -5.12 -10.71 2.73
CA LEU A 37 -6.57 -10.90 2.91
C LEU A 37 -7.10 -12.12 2.17
N VAL A 38 -6.70 -12.29 0.91
CA VAL A 38 -7.11 -13.43 0.09
C VAL A 38 -6.58 -14.73 0.68
N SER A 39 -5.34 -14.74 1.17
CA SER A 39 -4.75 -15.90 1.85
C SER A 39 -5.54 -16.31 3.10
N GLU A 40 -5.92 -15.35 3.95
CA GLU A 40 -6.74 -15.64 5.14
C GLU A 40 -8.16 -16.11 4.76
N MET A 41 -8.75 -15.55 3.70
CA MET A 41 -10.03 -16.03 3.18
C MET A 41 -9.94 -17.49 2.73
N PHE A 42 -8.88 -17.89 2.00
CA PHE A 42 -8.70 -19.28 1.57
C PHE A 42 -8.47 -20.24 2.74
N LYS A 43 -7.67 -19.86 3.74
CA LYS A 43 -7.49 -20.65 4.97
C LYS A 43 -8.80 -20.86 5.73
N SER A 44 -9.67 -19.86 5.77
CA SER A 44 -10.98 -19.98 6.39
C SER A 44 -11.88 -21.00 5.67
N LEU A 45 -11.73 -21.17 4.35
CA LEU A 45 -12.51 -22.15 3.57
C LEU A 45 -12.03 -23.60 3.80
N GLU A 46 -10.77 -23.81 4.18
CA GLU A 46 -10.24 -25.14 4.53
C GLU A 46 -10.85 -25.68 5.83
N THR A 47 -11.28 -24.80 6.74
CA THR A 47 -11.87 -25.21 8.02
C THR A 47 -13.22 -25.92 7.83
N ASP A 48 -13.96 -25.60 6.76
CA ASP A 48 -15.22 -26.28 6.39
C ASP A 48 -15.02 -27.64 5.69
N SER A 49 -13.78 -28.05 5.42
CA SER A 49 -13.45 -29.33 4.75
C SER A 49 -13.36 -30.53 5.70
N GLU A 50 -13.71 -30.37 6.98
CA GLU A 50 -13.70 -31.43 8.02
C GLU A 50 -14.48 -32.72 7.63
N ASN A 51 -15.31 -32.69 6.58
CA ASN A 51 -16.10 -33.84 6.11
C ASN A 51 -15.41 -34.73 5.05
N GLY A 52 -14.10 -34.58 4.83
CA GLY A 52 -13.29 -35.59 4.13
C GLY A 52 -13.51 -35.71 2.61
N PHE A 53 -14.05 -34.66 1.96
CA PHE A 53 -14.29 -34.63 0.51
C PHE A 53 -13.48 -33.58 -0.26
N GLY A 54 -12.49 -32.93 0.36
CA GLY A 54 -11.60 -31.99 -0.33
C GLY A 54 -10.24 -32.01 0.32
N GLY A 55 -9.16 -32.00 -0.47
CA GLY A 55 -7.80 -32.04 0.07
C GLY A 55 -6.83 -32.99 -0.63
N GLY A 56 -6.85 -33.03 -1.97
CA GLY A 56 -5.78 -33.64 -2.76
C GLY A 56 -4.81 -32.58 -3.32
N TYR A 57 -3.54 -32.93 -3.53
CA TYR A 57 -2.52 -32.05 -4.14
C TYR A 57 -2.98 -31.38 -5.45
N ALA A 58 -3.77 -32.09 -6.25
CA ALA A 58 -4.34 -31.57 -7.50
C ALA A 58 -5.39 -30.46 -7.26
N GLU A 59 -6.16 -30.57 -6.18
CA GLU A 59 -7.15 -29.57 -5.78
C GLU A 59 -6.46 -28.33 -5.19
N GLU A 60 -5.46 -28.51 -4.32
CA GLU A 60 -4.62 -27.42 -3.81
C GLU A 60 -3.97 -26.63 -4.96
N THR A 61 -3.39 -27.34 -5.93
CA THR A 61 -2.75 -26.70 -7.09
C THR A 61 -3.76 -25.91 -7.93
N TRP A 62 -4.94 -26.47 -8.22
CA TRP A 62 -5.97 -25.77 -8.99
C TRP A 62 -6.56 -24.57 -8.23
N ARG A 63 -6.77 -24.70 -6.91
CA ARG A 63 -7.22 -23.61 -6.05
C ARG A 63 -6.17 -22.49 -5.97
N GLY A 64 -4.89 -22.83 -5.86
CA GLY A 64 -3.79 -21.86 -5.91
C GLY A 64 -3.77 -21.08 -7.22
N MET A 65 -3.88 -21.75 -8.36
CA MET A 65 -3.95 -21.07 -9.67
C MET A 65 -5.20 -20.18 -9.81
N MET A 66 -6.36 -20.61 -9.29
CA MET A 66 -7.55 -19.77 -9.28
C MET A 66 -7.42 -18.56 -8.36
N ALA A 67 -6.82 -18.73 -7.18
CA ALA A 67 -6.56 -17.66 -6.23
C ALA A 67 -5.65 -16.60 -6.86
N GLU A 68 -4.59 -17.02 -7.54
CA GLU A 68 -3.68 -16.13 -8.28
C GLU A 68 -4.39 -15.38 -9.40
N GLN A 69 -5.19 -16.07 -10.24
CA GLN A 69 -5.95 -15.42 -11.31
C GLN A 69 -6.98 -14.42 -10.77
N TYR A 70 -7.74 -14.80 -9.75
CA TYR A 70 -8.77 -13.94 -9.16
C TYR A 70 -8.15 -12.71 -8.48
N SER A 71 -7.07 -12.89 -7.73
CA SER A 71 -6.35 -11.77 -7.11
C SER A 71 -5.68 -10.85 -8.14
N SER A 72 -5.11 -11.41 -9.21
CA SER A 72 -4.54 -10.64 -10.32
C SER A 72 -5.60 -9.80 -11.03
N GLU A 73 -6.76 -10.38 -11.35
CA GLU A 73 -7.86 -9.65 -11.98
C GLU A 73 -8.47 -8.59 -11.05
N MET A 74 -8.61 -8.87 -9.75
CA MET A 74 -9.04 -7.86 -8.77
C MET A 74 -8.06 -6.67 -8.68
N ALA A 75 -6.75 -6.94 -8.65
CA ALA A 75 -5.74 -5.89 -8.65
C ALA A 75 -5.76 -5.09 -9.97
N ARG A 76 -5.85 -5.77 -11.13
CA ARG A 76 -5.92 -5.12 -12.46
C ARG A 76 -7.20 -4.32 -12.68
N ALA A 77 -8.32 -4.73 -12.08
CA ALA A 77 -9.59 -4.01 -12.16
C ALA A 77 -9.60 -2.69 -11.36
N GLY A 78 -8.53 -2.38 -10.63
CA GLY A 78 -8.37 -1.14 -9.88
C GLY A 78 -8.18 -1.33 -8.38
N GLY A 79 -7.95 -2.56 -7.90
CA GLY A 79 -7.80 -2.84 -6.48
C GLY A 79 -9.08 -2.58 -5.70
N ILE A 80 -8.96 -2.28 -4.41
CA ILE A 80 -10.10 -1.90 -3.55
C ILE A 80 -10.10 -0.40 -3.22
N GLY A 81 -9.15 0.35 -3.78
CA GLY A 81 -9.02 1.80 -3.63
C GLY A 81 -8.27 2.25 -2.38
N ILE A 82 -7.58 1.33 -1.68
CA ILE A 82 -6.75 1.67 -0.52
C ILE A 82 -5.53 2.48 -0.95
N ALA A 83 -4.94 2.16 -2.10
CA ALA A 83 -3.78 2.90 -2.61
C ALA A 83 -4.09 4.40 -2.79
N ASP A 84 -5.24 4.74 -3.36
CA ASP A 84 -5.65 6.13 -3.55
C ASP A 84 -5.91 6.85 -2.21
N GLN A 85 -6.49 6.17 -1.22
CA GLN A 85 -6.68 6.72 0.13
C GLN A 85 -5.35 6.96 0.84
N MET A 86 -4.40 6.03 0.73
CA MET A 86 -3.06 6.18 1.31
C MET A 86 -2.31 7.36 0.70
N VAL A 87 -2.34 7.51 -0.63
CA VAL A 87 -1.71 8.64 -1.33
C VAL A 87 -2.33 9.96 -0.86
N ALA A 88 -3.66 10.05 -0.76
CA ALA A 88 -4.34 11.25 -0.28
C ALA A 88 -3.87 11.66 1.13
N HIS A 89 -3.80 10.70 2.07
CA HIS A 89 -3.32 10.94 3.43
C HIS A 89 -1.84 11.31 3.49
N LEU A 90 -0.99 10.70 2.67
CA LEU A 90 0.43 11.01 2.62
C LEU A 90 0.69 12.41 2.04
N ILE A 91 -0.06 12.82 1.02
CA ILE A 91 0.00 14.19 0.48
C ILE A 91 -0.48 15.20 1.53
N GLU A 92 -1.56 14.91 2.25
CA GLU A 92 -2.05 15.76 3.34
C GLU A 92 -1.01 15.90 4.47
N ALA A 93 -0.39 14.78 4.88
CA ALA A 93 0.67 14.78 5.90
C ALA A 93 1.92 15.53 5.42
N GLN A 94 2.30 15.38 4.15
CA GLN A 94 3.40 16.11 3.53
C GLN A 94 3.09 17.62 3.50
N ALA A 95 1.88 18.02 3.11
CA ALA A 95 1.45 19.41 3.08
C ALA A 95 1.46 20.04 4.48
N ALA A 96 1.01 19.31 5.51
CA ALA A 96 1.07 19.74 6.90
C ALA A 96 2.53 19.87 7.40
N ALA A 97 3.41 18.95 7.02
CA ALA A 97 4.83 18.99 7.37
C ALA A 97 5.58 20.14 6.67
N THR A 98 5.29 20.43 5.40
CA THR A 98 5.84 21.59 4.69
C THR A 98 5.33 22.89 5.29
N SER A 99 4.04 22.96 5.61
CA SER A 99 3.43 24.15 6.24
C SER A 99 4.12 24.49 7.56
N THR A 100 4.41 23.50 8.42
CA THR A 100 5.10 23.75 9.70
C THR A 100 6.56 24.18 9.52
N ALA A 101 7.24 23.72 8.48
CA ALA A 101 8.59 24.19 8.15
C ALA A 101 8.60 25.67 7.72
N ASP A 102 7.60 26.10 6.94
CA ASP A 102 7.46 27.51 6.52
C ASP A 102 7.20 28.45 7.71
N LEU A 103 6.37 28.03 8.68
CA LEU A 103 6.12 28.83 9.89
C LEU A 103 7.39 29.02 10.74
N ASN A 104 8.24 28.00 10.80
CA ASN A 104 9.49 28.03 11.55
C ASN A 104 10.56 28.91 10.87
N ALA A 105 10.58 28.93 9.53
CA ALA A 105 11.44 29.80 8.74
C ALA A 105 11.09 31.28 8.94
N ILE A 106 9.81 31.65 8.94
CA ILE A 106 9.36 33.04 9.13
C ILE A 106 9.74 33.59 10.51
N GLY A 107 9.66 32.77 11.57
CA GLY A 107 10.08 33.15 12.92
C GLY A 107 11.60 33.26 13.10
N ALA A 108 12.39 32.62 12.22
CA ALA A 108 13.85 32.66 12.28
C ALA A 108 14.46 33.95 11.68
N TYR A 109 13.73 34.63 10.79
CA TYR A 109 14.21 35.86 10.12
C TYR A 109 13.80 37.17 10.82
N SER A 110 13.17 37.11 11.99
CA SER A 110 12.66 38.29 12.71
C SER A 110 13.55 38.78 13.87
N ARG A 111 14.88 38.76 13.73
CA ARG A 111 15.80 39.37 14.71
C ARG A 111 16.81 40.32 14.08
#